data_AF-A0A8C4VEW5-F1
#
_entry.id   AF-A0A8C4VEW5-F1
#
_cell.length_a   1.000
_cell.length_b   1.000
_cell.length_c   1.000
_cell.angle_alpha   90.00
_cell.angle_beta   90.00
_cell.angle_gamma   90.00
#
_symmetry.space_group_name_H-M   'P 1'
#
loop_
_entity.id
_entity.type
_entity.pdbx_description
1 polymer ?
#
loop_
_entity_poly.entity_id
_entity_poly.type
_entity_poly.pdbx_seq_one_letter_code
_entity_poly.pdbx_strand_id
1 'polypeptide(L)'
;FRLPAPFPIPASLTCVLLLLRQYMVLVPFLIHTNVPEKVCIQLTHLNESVTLRATLEYAGENRSLIADVVSEKDVFKCIPFTVLKSSSSSSAFLTVLVKGPTLEFRSRKSVLVKNSESLVFVQTDKPIYKPGQTVLFRIVSLDEDFRPLNEKVGLIADQFPWLTW
;
A
#
# COMPACT_ATOMS: atom_id res chain seq x y z
N PHE A 1 38.03 -54.79 13.24
CA PHE A 1 37.35 -53.60 13.78
C PHE A 1 36.05 -53.38 13.02
N ARG A 2 34.91 -53.87 13.52
CA ARG A 2 33.58 -53.56 12.96
C ARG A 2 33.10 -52.26 13.61
N LEU A 3 32.79 -51.26 12.80
CA LEU A 3 32.06 -50.07 13.24
C LEU A 3 30.65 -50.48 13.69
N PRO A 4 30.13 -49.95 14.80
CA PRO A 4 28.75 -50.20 15.20
C PRO A 4 27.78 -49.50 14.23
N ALA A 5 26.65 -50.16 13.97
CA ALA A 5 25.59 -49.64 13.11
C ALA A 5 25.02 -48.31 13.67
N PRO A 6 24.55 -47.39 12.81
CA PRO A 6 23.92 -46.16 13.27
C PRO A 6 22.60 -46.48 13.99
N PHE A 7 22.46 -45.94 15.21
CA PHE A 7 21.21 -45.99 15.96
C PHE A 7 20.08 -45.33 15.14
N PRO A 8 18.88 -45.93 15.08
CA PRO A 8 17.73 -45.27 14.49
C PRO A 8 17.34 -44.08 15.38
N ILE A 9 17.50 -42.87 14.86
CA ILE A 9 17.03 -41.65 15.49
C ILE A 9 15.49 -41.70 15.46
N PRO A 10 14.79 -41.58 16.59
CA PRO A 10 13.33 -41.58 16.59
C PRO A 10 12.82 -40.34 15.84
N ALA A 11 12.01 -40.56 14.79
CA ALA A 11 11.35 -39.54 13.97
C ALA A 11 10.24 -38.75 14.73
N SER A 12 10.35 -38.62 16.05
CA SER A 12 9.28 -38.10 16.92
C SER A 12 9.41 -36.60 17.22
N LEU A 13 10.57 -35.98 16.99
CA LEU A 13 10.81 -34.57 17.36
C LEU A 13 10.84 -33.63 16.15
N THR A 14 10.97 -34.15 14.93
CA THR A 14 10.98 -33.35 13.69
C THR A 14 9.58 -33.00 13.19
N CYS A 15 8.52 -33.71 13.61
CA CYS A 15 7.17 -33.51 13.08
C CYS A 15 6.27 -32.56 13.92
N VAL A 16 6.70 -32.12 15.12
CA VAL A 16 5.88 -31.24 15.99
C VAL A 16 6.01 -29.76 15.60
N LEU A 17 7.09 -29.37 14.92
CA LEU A 17 7.36 -27.99 14.51
C LEU A 17 6.46 -27.48 13.36
N LEU A 18 5.75 -28.36 12.64
CA LEU A 18 4.97 -28.02 11.44
C LEU A 18 3.49 -27.67 11.68
N LEU A 19 3.04 -27.60 12.95
CA LEU A 19 1.63 -27.34 13.30
C LEU A 19 1.40 -26.06 14.12
N LEU A 20 2.43 -25.20 14.23
CA LEU A 20 2.26 -23.90 14.88
C LEU A 20 1.50 -22.97 13.93
N ARG A 21 0.40 -22.38 14.42
CA ARG A 21 -0.40 -21.38 13.68
C ARG A 21 0.50 -20.20 13.29
N GLN A 22 0.58 -19.86 12.00
CA GLN A 22 1.38 -18.74 11.52
C GLN A 22 0.49 -17.67 10.88
N TYR A 23 0.91 -16.41 11.08
CA TYR A 23 0.18 -15.23 10.65
C TYR A 23 1.16 -14.26 10.02
N MET A 24 0.90 -13.83 8.79
CA MET A 24 1.70 -12.83 8.10
C MET A 24 0.79 -11.79 7.49
N VAL A 25 1.17 -10.52 7.65
CA VAL A 25 0.46 -9.38 7.08
C VAL A 25 1.47 -8.56 6.30
N LEU A 26 1.18 -8.36 5.02
CA LEU A 26 1.99 -7.62 4.06
C LEU A 26 1.27 -6.33 3.70
N VAL A 27 1.95 -5.21 3.94
CA VAL A 27 1.44 -3.85 3.73
C VAL A 27 2.56 -3.00 3.15
N PRO A 28 2.27 -2.13 2.16
CA PRO A 28 3.26 -1.18 1.68
C PRO A 28 3.60 -0.16 2.76
N PHE A 29 4.90 0.17 2.88
CA PHE A 29 5.35 1.20 3.83
C PHE A 29 4.87 2.60 3.44
N LEU A 30 4.77 2.87 2.14
CA LEU A 30 4.28 4.12 1.55
C LEU A 30 2.91 3.87 0.92
N ILE A 31 1.90 4.63 1.33
CA ILE A 31 0.51 4.51 0.87
C ILE A 31 0.15 5.79 0.11
N HIS A 32 -0.25 5.65 -1.15
CA HIS A 32 -0.68 6.76 -1.99
C HIS A 32 -2.18 7.04 -1.82
N THR A 33 -2.57 8.31 -1.67
CA THR A 33 -3.98 8.67 -1.52
C THR A 33 -4.73 8.63 -2.85
N ASN A 34 -6.03 8.32 -2.87
CA ASN A 34 -6.86 8.24 -4.08
C ASN A 34 -6.43 7.15 -5.09
N VAL A 35 -5.50 6.27 -4.72
CA VAL A 35 -5.09 5.09 -5.48
C VAL A 35 -5.47 3.84 -4.67
N PRO A 36 -5.98 2.77 -5.31
CA PRO A 36 -6.26 1.53 -4.61
C PRO A 36 -4.96 0.81 -4.25
N GLU A 37 -4.62 0.82 -2.96
CA GLU A 37 -3.52 0.06 -2.37
C GLU A 37 -4.04 -1.30 -1.89
N LYS A 38 -3.13 -2.25 -1.66
CA LYS A 38 -3.51 -3.61 -1.22
C LYS A 38 -2.81 -3.98 0.07
N VAL A 39 -3.55 -4.65 0.96
CA VAL A 39 -2.99 -5.39 2.09
C VAL A 39 -3.27 -6.86 1.88
N CYS A 40 -2.21 -7.66 2.00
CA CYS A 40 -2.31 -9.10 1.85
C CYS A 40 -2.11 -9.76 3.20
N ILE A 41 -3.00 -10.69 3.53
CA ILE A 41 -2.95 -11.47 4.75
C ILE A 41 -2.78 -12.92 4.37
N GLN A 42 -1.83 -13.57 5.03
CA GLN A 42 -1.62 -15.00 4.97
C GLN A 42 -1.84 -15.60 6.36
N LEU A 43 -2.76 -16.55 6.44
CA LEU A 43 -3.08 -17.31 7.63
C LEU A 43 -2.85 -18.78 7.31
N THR A 44 -2.08 -19.49 8.13
CA THR A 44 -1.84 -20.92 7.94
C THR A 44 -2.03 -21.70 9.24
N HIS A 45 -2.44 -22.97 9.09
CA HIS A 45 -2.80 -23.90 10.13
C HIS A 45 -3.99 -23.41 11.00
N LEU A 46 -4.96 -22.73 10.39
CA LEU A 46 -6.19 -22.29 11.07
C LEU A 46 -7.22 -23.41 11.14
N ASN A 47 -7.65 -23.74 12.37
CA ASN A 47 -8.72 -24.70 12.63
C ASN A 47 -10.05 -24.03 13.00
N GLU A 48 -10.14 -22.71 12.94
CA GLU A 48 -11.27 -21.88 13.35
C GLU A 48 -11.47 -20.73 12.38
N SER A 49 -12.70 -20.24 12.25
CA SER A 49 -13.00 -19.00 11.53
C SER A 49 -12.47 -17.79 12.29
N VAL A 50 -11.86 -16.83 11.59
CA VAL A 50 -11.31 -15.63 12.19
C VAL A 50 -11.90 -14.36 11.55
N THR A 51 -12.11 -13.35 12.38
CA THR A 51 -12.50 -12.02 11.93
C THR A 51 -11.25 -11.16 11.82
N LEU A 52 -11.06 -10.56 10.65
CA LEU A 52 -9.95 -9.67 10.37
C LEU A 52 -10.41 -8.22 10.32
N ARG A 53 -9.71 -7.37 11.06
CA ARG A 53 -9.97 -5.94 11.12
C ARG A 53 -8.68 -5.17 10.95
N ALA A 54 -8.63 -4.29 9.95
CA ALA A 54 -7.51 -3.39 9.73
C ALA A 54 -7.99 -1.94 9.90
N THR A 55 -7.32 -1.17 10.76
CA THR A 55 -7.65 0.22 11.07
C THR A 55 -6.43 1.10 10.85
N LEU A 56 -6.59 2.13 10.05
CA LEU A 56 -5.60 3.17 9.78
C LEU A 56 -5.93 4.42 10.57
N GLU A 57 -5.01 4.84 11.43
CA GLU A 57 -5.09 6.09 12.18
C GLU A 57 -4.33 7.16 11.40
N TYR A 58 -5.07 8.05 10.74
CA TYR A 58 -4.51 9.07 9.84
C TYR A 58 -5.29 10.39 9.98
N ALA A 59 -4.56 11.52 10.02
CA ALA A 59 -5.14 12.86 10.17
C ALA A 59 -6.08 13.05 11.39
N GLY A 60 -5.83 12.33 12.49
CA GLY A 60 -6.65 12.39 13.70
C GLY A 60 -7.94 11.57 13.64
N GLU A 61 -8.16 10.82 12.56
CA GLU A 61 -9.32 9.95 12.38
C GLU A 61 -8.92 8.48 12.32
N ASN A 62 -9.72 7.61 12.94
CA ASN A 62 -9.55 6.16 12.88
C ASN A 62 -10.42 5.58 11.77
N ARG A 63 -9.82 5.23 10.64
CA ARG A 63 -10.53 4.67 9.49
C ARG A 63 -10.35 3.16 9.42
N SER A 64 -11.45 2.41 9.37
CA SER A 64 -11.38 0.97 9.10
C SER A 64 -11.13 0.73 7.61
N LEU A 65 -9.97 0.18 7.26
CA LEU A 65 -9.65 -0.22 5.89
C LEU A 65 -10.31 -1.56 5.54
N ILE A 66 -10.43 -2.45 6.53
CA ILE A 66 -11.00 -3.80 6.37
C ILE A 66 -11.82 -4.15 7.60
N ALA A 67 -13.00 -4.70 7.36
CA ALA A 67 -13.76 -5.46 8.33
C ALA A 67 -14.33 -6.69 7.61
N ASP A 68 -13.57 -7.79 7.58
CA ASP A 68 -13.95 -8.98 6.82
C ASP A 68 -13.87 -10.23 7.70
N VAL A 69 -14.81 -11.14 7.50
CA VAL A 69 -14.88 -12.42 8.22
C VAL A 69 -14.27 -13.49 7.32
N VAL A 70 -13.13 -14.03 7.74
CA VAL A 70 -12.39 -15.05 7.00
C VAL A 70 -12.66 -16.41 7.65
N SER A 71 -13.54 -17.19 7.02
CA SER A 71 -14.03 -18.46 7.58
C SER A 71 -13.36 -19.72 7.01
N GLU A 72 -12.35 -19.57 6.14
CA GLU A 72 -11.70 -20.70 5.47
C GLU A 72 -10.41 -21.16 6.19
N LYS A 73 -10.10 -22.45 6.05
CA LYS A 73 -8.84 -23.05 6.49
C LYS A 73 -7.76 -22.60 5.51
N ASP A 74 -6.70 -21.99 6.04
CA ASP A 74 -5.55 -21.46 5.30
C ASP A 74 -5.92 -20.45 4.21
N VAL A 75 -5.72 -19.16 4.51
CA VAL A 75 -6.20 -18.08 3.65
C VAL A 75 -5.06 -17.17 3.26
N PHE A 76 -4.89 -17.00 1.94
CA PHE A 76 -4.13 -15.90 1.37
C PHE A 76 -5.09 -14.97 0.63
N LYS A 77 -5.31 -13.78 1.18
CA LYS A 77 -6.24 -12.80 0.60
C LYS A 77 -5.61 -11.42 0.57
N CYS A 78 -5.67 -10.79 -0.61
CA CYS A 78 -5.31 -9.39 -0.78
C CYS A 78 -6.57 -8.56 -0.91
N ILE A 79 -6.72 -7.58 -0.04
CA ILE A 79 -7.91 -6.73 0.02
C ILE A 79 -7.49 -5.32 -0.41
N PRO A 80 -8.10 -4.78 -1.47
CA PRO A 80 -7.82 -3.42 -1.90
C PRO A 80 -8.47 -2.42 -0.94
N PHE A 81 -7.80 -1.31 -0.67
CA PHE A 81 -8.31 -0.18 0.09
C PHE A 81 -7.85 1.13 -0.54
N THR A 82 -8.61 2.21 -0.33
CA THR A 82 -8.25 3.54 -0.83
C THR A 82 -8.28 4.53 0.32
N VAL A 83 -7.26 5.37 0.41
CA VAL A 83 -7.16 6.42 1.43
C VAL A 83 -7.43 7.77 0.78
N LEU A 84 -8.35 8.56 1.32
CA LEU A 84 -8.63 9.90 0.80
C LEU A 84 -7.50 10.87 1.14
N LYS A 85 -7.26 11.81 0.22
CA LYS A 85 -6.30 12.91 0.37
C LYS A 85 -6.60 13.74 1.63
N SER A 86 -5.55 14.10 2.38
CA SER A 86 -5.63 15.06 3.50
C SER A 86 -4.83 16.32 3.21
N SER A 87 -4.90 17.32 4.09
CA SER A 87 -4.20 18.60 3.97
C SER A 87 -2.68 18.43 3.83
N SER A 88 -2.11 17.37 4.43
CA SER A 88 -0.69 17.07 4.35
C SER A 88 -0.40 15.57 4.36
N SER A 89 0.68 15.20 3.66
CA SER A 89 1.31 13.88 3.79
C SER A 89 1.86 13.74 5.21
N SER A 90 1.50 12.67 5.91
CA SER A 90 1.90 12.47 7.31
C SER A 90 2.03 10.99 7.66
N SER A 91 2.76 10.71 8.74
CA SER A 91 2.87 9.37 9.30
C SER A 91 1.52 8.92 9.86
N ALA A 92 1.14 7.68 9.56
CA ALA A 92 -0.06 7.04 10.06
C ALA A 92 0.31 5.76 10.81
N PHE A 93 -0.60 5.29 11.68
CA PHE A 93 -0.45 4.00 12.33
C PHE A 93 -1.48 3.02 11.77
N LEU A 94 -0.98 1.93 11.20
CA LEU A 94 -1.83 0.81 10.80
C LEU A 94 -1.87 -0.21 11.92
N THR A 95 -3.08 -0.51 12.40
CA THR A 95 -3.33 -1.59 13.35
C THR A 95 -4.10 -2.70 12.65
N VAL A 96 -3.59 -3.93 12.73
CA VAL A 96 -4.25 -5.12 12.21
C VAL A 96 -4.58 -6.04 13.38
N LEU A 97 -5.85 -6.42 13.46
CA LEU A 97 -6.43 -7.29 14.48
C LEU A 97 -6.99 -8.54 13.79
N VAL A 98 -6.53 -9.70 14.24
CA VAL A 98 -7.06 -11.00 13.85
C VAL A 98 -7.65 -11.63 15.10
N LYS A 99 -8.98 -11.82 15.11
CA LYS A 99 -9.71 -12.33 16.27
C LYS A 99 -10.47 -13.59 15.90
N GLY A 100 -10.16 -14.69 16.56
CA GLY A 100 -10.91 -15.94 16.51
C GLY A 100 -11.50 -16.30 17.89
N PRO A 101 -12.16 -17.46 18.01
CA PRO A 101 -12.67 -17.96 19.29
C PRO A 101 -11.58 -18.18 20.33
N THR A 102 -10.44 -18.76 19.94
CA THR A 102 -9.33 -19.10 20.86
C THR A 102 -8.11 -18.21 20.73
N LEU A 103 -8.10 -17.28 19.77
CA LEU A 103 -6.91 -16.52 19.39
C LEU A 103 -7.22 -15.04 19.18
N GLU A 104 -6.31 -14.18 19.63
CA GLU A 104 -6.34 -12.76 19.36
C GLU A 104 -4.92 -12.27 19.06
N PHE A 105 -4.71 -11.80 17.84
CA PHE A 105 -3.45 -11.23 17.41
C PHE A 105 -3.65 -9.77 17.02
N ARG A 106 -2.81 -8.88 17.56
CA ARG A 106 -2.83 -7.46 17.25
C ARG A 106 -1.42 -6.99 16.91
N SER A 107 -1.27 -6.38 15.74
CA SER A 107 -0.03 -5.75 15.30
C SER A 107 -0.27 -4.28 14.96
N ARG A 108 0.63 -3.40 15.40
CA ARG A 108 0.60 -1.97 15.08
C ARG A 108 1.93 -1.58 14.44
N LYS A 109 1.88 -0.94 13.28
CA LYS A 109 3.06 -0.47 12.53
C LYS A 109 2.86 0.96 12.05
N SER A 110 3.95 1.72 12.00
CA SER A 110 3.97 3.05 11.40
C SER A 110 4.14 2.91 9.89
N VAL A 111 3.33 3.67 9.14
CA VAL A 111 3.36 3.76 7.68
C VAL A 111 3.34 5.22 7.26
N LEU A 112 3.80 5.53 6.06
CA LEU A 112 3.78 6.87 5.50
C LEU A 112 2.61 7.00 4.52
N VAL A 113 1.74 7.98 4.72
CA VAL A 113 0.68 8.31 3.77
C VAL A 113 1.09 9.54 3.00
N LYS A 114 1.25 9.39 1.68
CA LYS A 114 1.61 10.47 0.77
C LYS A 114 0.42 10.80 -0.12
N ASN A 115 0.13 12.09 -0.23
CA ASN A 115 -0.83 12.56 -1.20
C ASN A 115 -0.34 12.22 -2.62
N SER A 116 -1.20 11.59 -3.42
CA SER A 116 -0.87 11.35 -4.83
C SER A 116 -0.67 12.68 -5.55
N GLU A 117 0.44 12.75 -6.26
CA GLU A 117 0.87 13.87 -7.07
C GLU A 117 0.71 13.47 -8.54
N SER A 118 0.31 14.44 -9.37
CA SER A 118 0.28 14.28 -10.82
C SER A 118 1.53 14.87 -11.43
N LEU A 119 2.02 14.22 -12.49
CA LEU A 119 3.11 14.73 -13.30
C LEU A 119 2.51 15.57 -14.43
N VAL A 120 2.81 16.87 -14.43
CA VAL A 120 2.30 17.81 -15.43
C VAL A 120 3.42 18.17 -16.40
N PHE A 121 3.22 17.85 -17.68
CA PHE A 121 4.13 18.19 -18.75
C PHE A 121 3.52 19.25 -19.66
N VAL A 122 4.29 20.29 -19.95
CA VAL A 122 3.95 21.30 -20.95
C VAL A 122 4.84 21.09 -22.17
N GLN A 123 4.22 20.92 -23.32
CA GLN A 123 4.94 20.80 -24.58
C GLN A 123 4.44 21.87 -25.55
N THR A 124 5.36 22.69 -26.03
CA THR A 124 5.11 23.67 -27.08
C THR A 124 5.24 23.03 -28.46
N ASP A 125 4.64 23.66 -29.48
CA ASP A 125 4.77 23.20 -30.86
C ASP A 125 6.19 23.42 -31.42
N LYS A 126 6.93 24.40 -30.88
CA LYS A 126 8.32 24.71 -31.23
C LYS A 126 9.16 25.06 -29.99
N PRO A 127 10.47 24.77 -30.00
CA PRO A 127 11.37 25.17 -28.91
C PRO A 127 11.77 26.65 -28.93
N ILE A 128 11.68 27.32 -30.09
CA ILE A 128 12.10 28.72 -30.27
C ILE A 128 11.07 29.45 -31.15
N TYR A 129 10.66 30.65 -30.73
CA TYR A 129 9.71 31.51 -31.45
C TYR A 129 10.36 32.82 -31.87
N LYS A 130 9.94 33.34 -33.04
CA LYS A 130 10.23 34.71 -33.47
C LYS A 130 9.18 35.68 -32.90
N PRO A 131 9.52 36.97 -32.74
CA PRO A 131 8.53 37.98 -32.35
C PRO A 131 7.31 37.98 -33.27
N GLY A 132 6.11 38.07 -32.67
CA GLY A 132 4.83 38.04 -33.39
C GLY A 132 4.30 36.66 -33.76
N GLN A 133 5.03 35.58 -33.45
CA GLN A 133 4.51 34.22 -33.64
C GLN A 133 3.59 33.82 -32.48
N THR A 134 2.48 33.15 -32.83
CA THR A 134 1.60 32.50 -31.85
C THR A 134 2.25 31.23 -31.31
N VAL A 135 2.25 31.09 -29.99
CA VAL A 135 2.69 29.90 -29.27
C VAL A 135 1.52 28.95 -29.13
N LEU A 136 1.65 27.72 -29.66
CA LEU A 136 0.71 26.64 -29.38
C LEU A 136 1.37 25.68 -28.40
N PHE A 137 0.62 25.27 -27.38
CA PHE A 137 1.10 24.30 -26.41
C PHE A 137 0.01 23.32 -26.04
N ARG A 138 0.44 22.16 -25.54
CA ARG A 138 -0.42 21.16 -24.92
C ARG A 138 0.08 20.88 -23.52
N ILE A 139 -0.86 20.61 -22.63
CA ILE A 139 -0.59 20.19 -21.27
C ILE A 139 -1.08 18.76 -21.13
N VAL A 140 -0.23 17.91 -20.55
CA VAL A 140 -0.55 16.51 -20.28
C VAL A 140 -0.30 16.25 -18.80
N SER A 141 -1.33 15.72 -18.14
CA SER A 141 -1.24 15.28 -16.75
C SER A 141 -1.20 13.76 -16.69
N LEU A 142 -0.24 13.21 -15.96
CA LEU A 142 -0.01 11.77 -15.83
C LEU A 142 0.01 11.36 -14.36
N ASP A 143 -0.35 10.11 -14.08
CA ASP A 143 -0.10 9.47 -12.78
C ASP A 143 1.33 8.89 -12.69
N GLU A 144 1.67 8.26 -11.56
CA GLU A 144 2.97 7.63 -11.34
C GLU A 144 3.24 6.43 -12.29
N ASP A 145 2.18 5.82 -12.83
CA ASP A 145 2.24 4.75 -13.84
C ASP A 145 2.26 5.31 -15.28
N PHE A 146 2.40 6.63 -15.45
CA PHE A 146 2.35 7.34 -16.74
C PHE A 146 1.02 7.19 -17.50
N ARG A 147 -0.08 6.94 -16.81
CA ARG A 147 -1.43 6.92 -17.40
C ARG A 147 -2.00 8.33 -17.42
N PRO A 148 -2.76 8.71 -18.47
CA PRO A 148 -3.35 10.04 -18.56
C PRO A 148 -4.40 10.26 -17.47
N LEU A 149 -4.25 11.36 -16.73
CA LEU A 149 -5.21 11.83 -15.74
C LEU A 149 -6.06 12.96 -16.31
N ASN A 150 -7.36 12.93 -16.05
CA ASN A 150 -8.28 14.02 -16.38
C ASN A 150 -8.43 14.95 -15.18
N GLU A 151 -7.41 15.77 -14.92
CA GLU A 151 -7.41 16.75 -13.83
C GLU A 151 -7.58 18.18 -14.34
N LYS A 152 -8.11 19.06 -13.48
CA LYS A 152 -8.21 20.49 -13.78
C LYS A 152 -6.89 21.17 -13.42
N VAL A 153 -6.18 21.67 -14.43
CA VAL A 153 -5.01 22.53 -14.23
C VAL A 153 -5.50 23.90 -13.74
N GLY A 154 -5.03 24.32 -12.56
CA GLY A 154 -5.54 25.53 -11.89
C GLY A 154 -5.07 26.85 -12.52
N LEU A 155 -3.75 27.08 -12.53
CA LEU A 155 -3.14 28.30 -13.05
C LEU A 155 -2.07 27.95 -14.08
N ILE A 156 -2.14 28.62 -15.23
CA ILE A 156 -1.10 28.59 -16.27
C ILE A 156 -0.69 30.05 -16.45
N ALA A 157 0.60 30.33 -16.28
CA ALA A 157 1.15 31.67 -16.39
C ALA A 157 2.46 31.62 -17.20
N ASP A 158 2.57 32.52 -18.16
CA ASP A 158 3.81 32.74 -18.89
C ASP A 158 4.69 33.73 -18.11
N GLN A 159 5.94 33.36 -17.85
CA GLN A 159 6.90 34.25 -17.20
C GLN A 159 7.82 34.89 -18.23
N PHE A 160 7.74 36.22 -18.33
CA PHE A 160 8.64 36.98 -19.20
C PHE A 160 9.94 37.29 -18.44
N PRO A 161 11.12 36.96 -19.01
CA PRO A 161 12.42 37.15 -18.32
C PRO A 161 12.73 38.59 -17.91
N TRP A 162 12.12 39.58 -18.57
CA TRP A 162 12.40 41.00 -18.39
C TRP A 162 11.44 41.70 -17.42
N LEU A 163 10.42 40.99 -16.92
CA LEU A 163 9.47 41.47 -15.92
C LEU A 163 9.86 40.90 -14.55
N THR A 164 10.99 41.36 -14.02
CA THR A 164 11.31 41.27 -12.59
C THR A 164 11.29 42.69 -12.04
N TRP A 165 10.50 42.95 -11.00
CA TRP A 165 10.40 44.24 -10.32
C TRP A 165 11.76 44.77 -9.84
#